data_AF-A0A960HMV9-F1
#
_entry.id   AF-A0A960HMV9-F1
#
_cell.length_a   1.000
_cell.length_b   1.000
_cell.length_c   1.000
_cell.angle_alpha   90.00
_cell.angle_beta   90.00
_cell.angle_gamma   90.00
#
_symmetry.space_group_name_H-M   'P 1'
#
loop_
_entity.id
_entity.type
_entity.pdbx_description
1 polymer ?
#
loop_
_entity_poly.entity_id
_entity_poly.type
_entity_poly.pdbx_seq_one_letter_code
_entity_poly.pdbx_strand_id
1 'polypeptide(L)'
;PLPMWVHVVAAWAATVTIALPLVVLPVVVATPLIDGSPDAIAAAVLSSLVGVAAYGALFVLAGIRFRRALPWGIVYILIWEGFVANAGETATRLAIRSYLRSIVSAMTGIEIDLGIFSLAVGIAVPLAVAVAALAYASRRLGRTDIP
;
A
#
# COMPACT_ATOMS: atom_id res chain seq x y z
N PRO A 1 12.78 27.03 -10.92
CA PRO A 1 11.65 26.24 -10.34
C PRO A 1 12.04 24.76 -10.33
N LEU A 2 11.84 24.05 -9.21
CA LEU A 2 12.14 22.62 -9.13
C LEU A 2 11.15 21.80 -9.99
N PRO A 3 11.57 20.66 -10.57
CA PRO A 3 10.65 19.78 -11.29
C PRO A 3 9.51 19.27 -10.39
N MET A 4 8.30 19.16 -10.94
CA MET A 4 7.12 18.75 -10.14
C MET A 4 7.23 17.35 -9.53
N TRP A 5 7.96 16.46 -10.19
CA TRP A 5 8.20 15.11 -9.66
C TRP A 5 8.97 15.12 -8.33
N VAL A 6 9.82 16.13 -8.09
CA VAL A 6 10.57 16.24 -6.83
C VAL A 6 9.62 16.48 -5.66
N HIS A 7 8.61 17.33 -5.82
CA HIS A 7 7.61 17.60 -4.78
C HIS A 7 6.79 16.34 -4.46
N VAL A 8 6.38 15.59 -5.50
CA VAL A 8 5.60 14.36 -5.33
C VAL A 8 6.42 13.27 -4.65
N VAL A 9 7.68 13.07 -5.06
CA VAL A 9 8.57 12.09 -4.44
C VAL A 9 8.90 12.49 -3.00
N ALA A 10 9.11 13.78 -2.72
CA ALA A 10 9.34 14.27 -1.36
C ALA A 10 8.12 14.02 -0.45
N ALA A 11 6.91 14.28 -0.93
CA ALA A 11 5.67 14.00 -0.20
C ALA A 11 5.51 12.49 0.07
N TRP A 12 5.84 11.65 -0.90
CA TRP A 12 5.83 10.20 -0.72
C TRP A 12 6.89 9.73 0.27
N ALA A 13 8.12 10.21 0.17
CA ALA A 13 9.20 9.88 1.10
C ALA A 13 8.87 10.30 2.54
N ALA A 14 8.29 11.49 2.73
CA ALA A 14 7.80 11.94 4.04
C ALA A 14 6.70 11.02 4.57
N THR A 15 5.74 10.64 3.72
CA THR A 15 4.66 9.71 4.05
C THR A 15 5.21 8.36 4.49
N VAL A 16 6.14 7.77 3.71
CA VAL A 16 6.78 6.50 4.04
C VAL A 16 7.56 6.61 5.34
N THR A 17 8.33 7.69 5.55
CA THR A 17 9.13 7.88 6.77
C THR A 17 8.27 7.90 8.03
N ILE A 18 7.07 8.49 7.98
CA ILE A 18 6.13 8.51 9.10
C ILE A 18 5.41 7.17 9.22
N ALA A 19 4.86 6.64 8.12
CA ALA A 19 4.01 5.44 8.16
C ALA A 19 4.80 4.16 8.46
N LEU A 20 6.06 4.07 8.04
CA LEU A 20 6.88 2.87 8.19
C LEU A 20 7.03 2.43 9.66
N PRO A 21 7.49 3.28 10.62
CA PRO A 21 7.53 2.86 12.02
C PRO A 21 6.14 2.63 12.61
N LEU A 22 5.13 3.41 12.23
CA LEU A 22 3.77 3.24 12.74
C LEU A 22 3.10 1.92 12.30
N VAL A 23 3.53 1.34 11.17
CA VAL A 23 2.95 0.10 10.63
C VAL A 23 3.85 -1.09 10.92
N VAL A 24 5.13 -1.00 10.56
CA VAL A 24 6.06 -2.14 10.62
C VAL A 24 6.28 -2.57 12.07
N LEU A 25 6.50 -1.62 12.98
CA LEU A 25 6.81 -1.94 14.38
C LEU A 25 5.69 -2.71 15.08
N PRO A 26 4.43 -2.24 15.11
CA PRO A 26 3.36 -3.00 15.77
C PRO A 26 3.08 -4.34 15.08
N VAL A 27 3.16 -4.41 13.75
CA VAL A 27 2.94 -5.68 13.01
C VAL A 27 4.02 -6.70 13.37
N VAL A 28 5.28 -6.30 13.36
CA VAL A 28 6.41 -7.19 13.68
C VAL A 28 6.41 -7.60 15.15
N VAL A 29 6.08 -6.69 16.08
CA VAL A 29 5.98 -7.01 17.50
C VAL A 29 4.81 -7.96 17.78
N ALA A 30 3.69 -7.83 17.06
CA ALA A 30 2.53 -8.69 17.22
C ALA A 30 2.69 -10.07 16.56
N THR A 31 3.51 -10.20 15.52
CA THR A 31 3.64 -11.44 14.73
C THR A 31 4.03 -12.66 15.59
N PRO A 32 5.03 -12.58 16.49
CA PRO A 32 5.42 -13.70 17.36
C PRO A 32 4.32 -14.19 18.31
N LEU A 33 3.27 -13.39 18.56
CA LEU A 33 2.12 -13.81 19.37
C LEU A 33 1.21 -14.80 18.62
N ILE A 34 1.31 -14.84 17.30
CA ILE A 34 0.54 -15.72 16.41
C ILE A 34 1.45 -16.84 15.89
N ASP A 35 2.61 -16.47 15.35
CA ASP A 35 3.62 -17.37 14.83
C ASP A 35 5.02 -16.77 15.06
N GLY A 36 5.81 -17.42 15.92
CA GLY A 36 7.17 -17.02 16.28
C GLY A 36 8.26 -17.46 15.32
N SER A 37 7.91 -18.09 14.19
CA SER A 37 8.88 -18.53 13.20
C SER A 37 9.64 -17.34 12.56
N PRO A 38 10.93 -17.50 12.25
CA PRO A 38 11.70 -16.47 11.55
C PRO A 38 11.08 -16.08 10.20
N ASP A 39 10.46 -17.04 9.51
CA ASP A 39 9.80 -16.85 8.23
C ASP A 39 8.55 -15.98 8.36
N ALA A 40 7.74 -16.18 9.41
CA ALA A 40 6.58 -15.33 9.69
C ALA A 40 6.99 -13.88 9.98
N ILE A 41 8.05 -13.68 10.77
CA ILE A 41 8.58 -12.34 11.07
C ILE A 41 9.11 -11.69 9.79
N ALA A 42 9.89 -12.41 8.99
CA ALA A 42 10.43 -11.91 7.72
C ALA A 42 9.30 -11.55 6.73
N ALA A 43 8.27 -12.39 6.66
CA ALA A 43 7.11 -12.15 5.83
C ALA A 43 6.30 -10.92 6.29
N ALA A 44 6.15 -10.74 7.60
CA ALA A 44 5.51 -9.57 8.20
C ALA A 44 6.27 -8.27 7.89
N VAL A 45 7.61 -8.29 8.02
CA VAL A 45 8.47 -7.16 7.62
C VAL A 45 8.32 -6.86 6.13
N LEU A 46 8.49 -7.86 5.27
CA LEU A 46 8.49 -7.63 3.82
C LEU A 46 7.13 -7.14 3.32
N SER A 47 6.04 -7.81 3.73
CA SER A 47 4.69 -7.41 3.32
C SER A 47 4.31 -6.02 3.84
N SER A 48 4.72 -5.65 5.05
CA SER A 48 4.47 -4.31 5.58
C SER A 48 5.27 -3.22 4.86
N LEU A 49 6.55 -3.47 4.52
CA LEU A 49 7.36 -2.53 3.73
C LEU A 49 6.76 -2.27 2.34
N VAL A 50 6.37 -3.35 1.63
CA VAL A 50 5.72 -3.24 0.32
C VAL A 50 4.38 -2.53 0.44
N GLY A 51 3.59 -2.85 1.47
CA GLY A 51 2.32 -2.20 1.74
C GLY A 51 2.46 -0.69 1.98
N VAL A 52 3.39 -0.27 2.84
CA VAL A 52 3.64 1.14 3.14
C VAL A 52 4.07 1.90 1.89
N ALA A 53 4.97 1.34 1.08
CA ALA A 53 5.43 1.95 -0.16
C ALA A 53 4.26 2.17 -1.15
N ALA A 54 3.46 1.12 -1.38
CA ALA A 54 2.39 1.14 -2.36
C ALA A 54 1.19 2.00 -1.93
N TYR A 55 0.69 1.83 -0.70
CA TYR A 55 -0.39 2.67 -0.18
C TYR A 55 0.05 4.12 -0.02
N GLY A 56 1.28 4.38 0.41
CA GLY A 56 1.82 5.74 0.48
C GLY A 56 1.74 6.47 -0.87
N ALA A 57 2.09 5.79 -1.96
CA ALA A 57 2.03 6.38 -3.30
C ALA A 57 0.59 6.66 -3.76
N LEU A 58 -0.34 5.74 -3.48
CA LEU A 58 -1.76 5.93 -3.78
C LEU A 58 -2.38 7.08 -3.00
N PHE A 59 -2.06 7.20 -1.71
CA PHE A 59 -2.58 8.29 -0.87
C PHE A 59 -1.99 9.66 -1.25
N VAL A 60 -0.72 9.73 -1.66
CA VAL A 60 -0.15 10.96 -2.22
C VAL A 60 -0.89 11.36 -3.49
N LEU A 61 -1.12 10.41 -4.41
CA LEU A 61 -1.90 10.67 -5.62
C LEU A 61 -3.32 11.15 -5.28
N ALA A 62 -3.99 10.48 -4.33
CA ALA A 62 -5.32 10.87 -3.88
C ALA A 62 -5.33 12.28 -3.28
N GLY A 63 -4.34 12.62 -2.45
CA GLY A 63 -4.19 13.95 -1.85
C GLY A 63 -4.02 15.07 -2.90
N ILE A 64 -3.31 14.79 -3.99
CA ILE A 64 -3.20 15.72 -5.12
C ILE A 64 -4.51 15.80 -5.91
N ARG A 65 -5.20 14.67 -6.07
CA ARG A 65 -6.43 14.58 -6.88
C ARG A 65 -7.65 15.21 -6.20
N PHE A 66 -7.71 15.18 -4.88
CA PHE A 66 -8.87 15.57 -4.09
C PHE A 66 -8.55 16.75 -3.16
N ARG A 67 -9.24 17.88 -3.35
CA ARG A 67 -9.03 19.13 -2.58
C ARG A 67 -9.38 19.02 -1.08
N ARG A 68 -10.12 17.99 -0.68
CA ARG A 68 -10.51 17.69 0.71
C ARG A 68 -10.17 16.23 1.02
N ALA A 69 -8.94 15.95 1.44
CA ALA A 69 -8.48 14.58 1.66
C ALA A 69 -9.23 13.86 2.80
N LEU A 70 -9.60 14.58 3.86
CA LEU A 70 -10.24 14.03 5.07
C LEU A 70 -11.60 13.34 4.78
N PRO A 71 -12.57 13.99 4.11
CA PRO A 71 -13.82 13.34 3.74
C PRO A 71 -13.63 12.10 2.88
N TRP A 72 -12.69 12.13 1.93
CA TRP A 72 -12.42 10.98 1.06
C TRP A 72 -11.73 9.84 1.81
N GLY A 73 -10.88 10.13 2.80
CA GLY A 73 -10.31 9.12 3.69
C GLY A 73 -11.37 8.43 4.53
N ILE A 74 -12.32 9.20 5.08
CA ILE A 74 -13.46 8.68 5.83
C ILE A 74 -14.35 7.82 4.91
N VAL A 75 -14.71 8.33 3.74
CA VAL A 75 -15.49 7.56 2.74
C VAL A 75 -14.74 6.28 2.35
N TYR A 76 -13.43 6.34 2.13
CA TYR A 76 -12.62 5.15 1.87
C TYR A 76 -12.73 4.14 3.01
N ILE A 77 -12.52 4.54 4.27
CA ILE A 77 -12.60 3.64 5.43
C ILE A 77 -14.02 3.06 5.60
N LEU A 78 -15.06 3.88 5.45
CA LEU A 78 -16.47 3.46 5.61
C LEU A 78 -16.93 2.54 4.49
N ILE A 79 -16.55 2.86 3.24
CA ILE A 79 -16.76 1.95 2.11
C ILE A 79 -15.97 0.67 2.39
N TRP A 80 -14.73 0.78 2.85
CA TRP A 80 -13.87 -0.37 3.09
C TRP A 80 -14.41 -1.34 4.15
N GLU A 81 -14.94 -0.85 5.27
CA GLU A 81 -15.59 -1.65 6.32
C GLU A 81 -16.76 -2.49 5.77
N GLY A 82 -17.67 -1.89 5.00
CA GLY A 82 -18.83 -2.61 4.44
C GLY A 82 -18.53 -3.39 3.15
N PHE A 83 -17.57 -2.93 2.35
CA PHE A 83 -17.20 -3.51 1.07
C PHE A 83 -16.30 -4.72 1.25
N VAL A 84 -15.33 -4.72 2.17
CA VAL A 84 -14.50 -5.92 2.43
C VAL A 84 -15.32 -7.08 2.99
N ALA A 85 -16.41 -6.78 3.72
CA ALA A 85 -17.34 -7.80 4.19
C ALA A 85 -18.12 -8.48 3.06
N ASN A 86 -18.25 -7.86 1.87
CA ASN A 86 -19.12 -8.33 0.78
C ASN A 86 -18.46 -8.34 -0.62
N ALA A 87 -17.19 -7.99 -0.74
CA ALA A 87 -16.50 -7.85 -2.01
C ALA A 87 -16.30 -9.23 -2.65
N GLY A 88 -17.00 -9.47 -3.76
CA GLY A 88 -16.84 -10.68 -4.55
C GLY A 88 -15.40 -10.90 -5.00
N GLU A 89 -15.08 -12.15 -5.32
CA GLU A 89 -13.73 -12.66 -5.61
C GLU A 89 -12.88 -11.79 -6.55
N THR A 90 -13.52 -11.13 -7.53
CA THR A 90 -12.84 -10.25 -8.51
C THR A 90 -12.37 -8.92 -7.92
N ALA A 91 -13.18 -8.27 -7.08
CA ALA A 91 -12.79 -7.00 -6.45
C ALA A 91 -11.64 -7.22 -5.46
N THR A 92 -11.63 -8.39 -4.84
CA THR A 92 -10.64 -8.79 -3.86
C THR A 92 -9.27 -9.10 -4.48
N ARG A 93 -9.25 -9.69 -5.68
CA ARG A 93 -8.02 -9.89 -6.49
C ARG A 93 -7.35 -8.60 -6.95
N LEU A 94 -8.11 -7.50 -7.07
CA LEU A 94 -7.57 -6.19 -7.44
C LEU A 94 -7.04 -5.39 -6.25
N ALA A 95 -7.36 -5.79 -5.02
CA ALA A 95 -6.90 -5.11 -3.83
C ALA A 95 -5.40 -5.36 -3.59
N ILE A 96 -4.62 -4.31 -3.32
CA ILE A 96 -3.20 -4.42 -2.89
C ILE A 96 -3.05 -5.44 -1.74
N ARG A 97 -4.03 -5.50 -0.84
CA ARG A 97 -4.08 -6.45 0.27
C ARG A 97 -3.93 -7.92 -0.16
N SER A 98 -4.48 -8.34 -1.30
CA SER A 98 -4.35 -9.72 -1.79
C SER A 98 -2.90 -10.06 -2.15
N TYR A 99 -2.18 -9.13 -2.76
CA TYR A 99 -0.75 -9.24 -3.06
C TYR A 99 0.09 -9.30 -1.77
N LEU A 100 -0.23 -8.48 -0.76
CA LEU A 100 0.47 -8.51 0.52
C LEU A 100 0.25 -9.84 1.27
N ARG A 101 -0.99 -10.36 1.26
CA ARG A 101 -1.30 -11.69 1.82
C ARG A 101 -0.59 -12.81 1.07
N SER A 102 -0.42 -12.66 -0.24
CA SER A 102 0.34 -13.60 -1.07
C SER A 102 1.83 -13.65 -0.69
N ILE A 103 2.43 -12.52 -0.30
CA ILE A 103 3.80 -12.50 0.25
C ILE A 103 3.87 -13.36 1.51
N VAL A 104 2.93 -13.16 2.44
CA VAL A 104 2.91 -13.90 3.70
C VAL A 104 2.71 -15.39 3.46
N SER A 105 1.70 -15.76 2.67
CA SER A 105 1.40 -17.16 2.36
C SER A 105 2.57 -17.87 1.66
N ALA A 106 3.22 -17.21 0.70
CA ALA A 106 4.34 -17.79 -0.03
C ALA A 106 5.60 -17.99 0.83
N MET A 107 5.80 -17.18 1.87
CA MET A 107 6.97 -17.28 2.75
C MET A 107 6.76 -18.20 3.95
N THR A 108 5.53 -18.27 4.49
CA THR A 108 5.24 -19.12 5.64
C THR A 108 4.74 -20.51 5.25
N GLY A 109 4.33 -20.70 3.98
CA GLY A 109 3.69 -21.94 3.51
C GLY A 109 2.27 -22.14 4.06
N ILE A 110 1.74 -21.17 4.81
CA ILE A 110 0.38 -21.20 5.35
C ILE A 110 -0.55 -20.67 4.27
N GLU A 111 -1.59 -21.43 3.93
CA GLU A 111 -2.64 -20.95 3.04
C GLU A 111 -3.42 -19.83 3.75
N ILE A 112 -3.27 -18.62 3.24
CA ILE A 112 -4.01 -17.45 3.68
C ILE A 112 -5.04 -17.14 2.60
N ASP A 113 -6.29 -16.97 2.99
CA ASP A 113 -7.34 -16.52 2.09
C ASP A 113 -6.89 -15.26 1.32
N LEU A 114 -7.00 -15.30 -0.01
CA LEU A 114 -6.51 -14.31 -0.99
C LEU A 114 -5.00 -14.35 -1.32
N GLY A 115 -4.24 -15.26 -0.75
CA GLY A 115 -2.81 -15.49 -1.01
C GLY A 115 -2.52 -16.27 -2.30
N ILE A 116 -3.19 -15.93 -3.41
CA ILE A 116 -3.19 -16.74 -4.63
C ILE A 116 -2.02 -16.46 -5.59
N PHE A 117 -1.22 -15.43 -5.32
CA PHE A 117 -0.15 -15.01 -6.21
C PHE A 117 1.22 -15.50 -5.74
N SER A 118 2.15 -15.69 -6.67
CA SER A 118 3.55 -15.93 -6.32
C SER A 118 4.16 -14.76 -5.55
N LEU A 119 5.20 -15.02 -4.75
CA LEU A 119 5.96 -14.00 -4.02
C LEU A 119 6.43 -12.86 -4.93
N ALA A 120 6.96 -13.18 -6.12
CA ALA A 120 7.43 -12.18 -7.07
C ALA A 120 6.31 -11.24 -7.53
N VAL A 121 5.12 -11.77 -7.83
CA VAL A 121 3.94 -10.98 -8.21
C VAL A 121 3.44 -10.16 -7.02
N GLY A 122 3.44 -10.74 -5.82
CA GLY A 122 3.07 -10.07 -4.57
C GLY A 122 3.88 -8.81 -4.28
N ILE A 123 5.14 -8.76 -4.73
CA ILE A 123 6.04 -7.60 -4.57
C ILE A 123 6.00 -6.68 -5.79
N ALA A 124 6.16 -7.24 -7.00
CA ALA A 124 6.35 -6.46 -8.21
C ALA A 124 5.11 -5.64 -8.58
N VAL A 125 3.90 -6.20 -8.44
CA VAL A 125 2.66 -5.51 -8.81
C VAL A 125 2.39 -4.29 -7.91
N PRO A 126 2.42 -4.40 -6.56
CA PRO A 126 2.25 -3.23 -5.71
C PRO A 126 3.30 -2.13 -5.95
N LEU A 127 4.56 -2.50 -6.20
CA LEU A 127 5.61 -1.52 -6.49
C LEU A 127 5.41 -0.85 -7.87
N ALA A 128 5.01 -1.61 -8.88
CA ALA A 128 4.65 -1.06 -10.19
C ALA A 128 3.47 -0.09 -10.08
N VAL A 129 2.45 -0.43 -9.29
CA VAL A 129 1.32 0.46 -8.98
C VAL A 129 1.79 1.72 -8.28
N ALA A 130 2.73 1.61 -7.33
CA ALA A 130 3.31 2.76 -6.63
C ALA A 130 4.00 3.72 -7.61
N VAL A 131 4.87 3.19 -8.48
CA VAL A 131 5.58 3.97 -9.50
C VAL A 131 4.60 4.63 -10.47
N ALA A 132 3.60 3.89 -10.95
CA ALA A 132 2.57 4.43 -11.83
C ALA A 132 1.77 5.56 -11.17
N ALA A 133 1.42 5.41 -9.89
CA ALA A 133 0.69 6.41 -9.12
C ALA A 133 1.52 7.71 -8.96
N LEU A 134 2.80 7.60 -8.60
CA LEU A 134 3.69 8.76 -8.47
C LEU A 134 3.95 9.45 -9.81
N ALA A 135 4.12 8.68 -10.89
CA ALA A 135 4.28 9.21 -12.23
C ALA A 135 3.02 9.97 -12.69
N TYR A 136 1.84 9.42 -12.44
CA TYR A 136 0.57 10.07 -12.75
C TYR A 136 0.34 11.32 -11.88
N ALA A 137 0.64 11.26 -10.59
CA ALA A 137 0.58 12.39 -9.67
C ALA A 137 1.48 13.55 -10.14
N SER A 138 2.71 13.24 -10.56
CA SER A 138 3.66 14.22 -11.09
C SER A 138 3.15 14.90 -12.36
N ARG A 139 2.59 14.11 -13.30
CA ARG A 139 1.98 14.66 -14.54
C ARG A 139 0.76 15.52 -14.25
N ARG A 140 -0.06 15.12 -13.27
CA ARG A 140 -1.28 15.85 -12.87
C ARG A 140 -0.94 17.20 -12.26
N LEU A 141 0.00 17.23 -11.32
CA LEU A 141 0.42 18.44 -10.62
C LEU A 141 0.97 19.48 -11.60
N GLY A 142 1.85 19.06 -12.52
CA GLY A 142 2.40 19.95 -13.55
C GLY A 142 1.38 20.50 -14.56
N ARG A 143 0.21 19.85 -14.73
CA ARG A 143 -0.89 20.40 -15.55
C ARG A 143 -1.80 21.36 -14.78
N THR A 144 -1.78 21.32 -13.46
CA THR A 144 -2.66 22.14 -12.61
C THR A 144 -2.03 23.49 -12.28
N ASP A 145 -0.69 23.56 -12.27
CA ASP A 145 0.09 24.78 -11.98
C ASP A 145 0.41 25.63 -13.22
N ILE A 146 -0.37 25.51 -14.30
CA ILE A 146 -0.24 26.40 -15.47
C ILE A 146 -1.11 27.65 -15.19
N PRO A 147 -0.53 28.85 -15.00
CA PRO A 147 -1.29 30.09 -14.87
C PRO A 147 -1.99 30.50 -16.16
#